data_AF-A0A5B2U9F7-F1
#
_entry.id   AF-A0A5B2U9F7-F1
#
_cell.length_a   1.000
_cell.length_b   1.000
_cell.length_c   1.000
_cell.angle_alpha   90.00
_cell.angle_beta   90.00
_cell.angle_gamma   90.00
#
_symmetry.space_group_name_H-M   'P 1'
#
loop_
_entity.id
_entity.type
_entity.pdbx_description
1 polymer ?
#
loop_
_entity_poly.entity_id
_entity_poly.type
_entity_poly.pdbx_seq_one_letter_code
_entity_poly.pdbx_strand_id
1 'polypeptide(L)'
;MSATINSFDEKLKTWQNMIQDCNLNFLIGSGLSNPFFGTLGNIEIWLTELENDNSLKADLREYIKASLYASYFVVAMQKNIMLYSVALIKDELISTPKNDTEKLQNTYKGYKDFLRLINQIVYQRRSNTVNKQTNLFTTNIDIFLEKVIEDLNLHYNDGFNGVFKKTFSLSNFKKSFYQKSLHYDNIAEIPVYNLLKIHGSITWKLQDNQLMFNDIDTIYSIEEEYNKIKFLDIIKLDNDYWNKYKKNIPFKEIVKAAEKTTIIDTTDFVAAYEMLQVVNPTKAKFKDTTFNKSYYEMLRLYANELEKENSVLFIFGFSMADEHIRDITFRAIRSNPTLKVFISSYTKAATDIVNNLKLDNIDLKDFHNVELLNEIDNFNLNIINETIFKKMLDNINCL
;
A
#
# COMPACT_ATOMS: atom_id res chain seq x y z
N MET A 1 38.03 -6.18 27.52
CA MET A 1 36.90 -5.31 27.14
C MET A 1 36.10 -6.05 26.08
N SER A 2 35.11 -6.84 26.50
CA SER A 2 34.20 -7.52 25.57
C SER A 2 33.21 -6.51 25.04
N ALA A 3 33.31 -6.18 23.75
CA ALA A 3 32.25 -5.46 23.07
C ALA A 3 31.00 -6.34 23.10
N THR A 4 29.97 -5.90 23.82
CA THR A 4 28.62 -6.42 23.67
C THR A 4 28.18 -6.13 22.24
N ILE A 5 28.40 -7.08 21.34
CA ILE A 5 27.80 -7.08 20.01
C ILE A 5 26.29 -7.03 20.23
N ASN A 6 25.67 -5.97 19.74
CA ASN A 6 24.26 -5.70 19.96
C ASN A 6 23.45 -6.80 19.25
N SER A 7 22.51 -7.47 19.94
CA SER A 7 21.73 -8.60 19.38
C SER A 7 21.03 -8.26 18.05
N PHE A 8 20.71 -6.99 17.84
CA PHE A 8 20.16 -6.47 16.59
C PHE A 8 21.14 -6.53 15.41
N ASP A 9 22.43 -6.27 15.64
CA ASP A 9 23.45 -6.27 14.58
C ASP A 9 23.72 -7.70 14.07
N GLU A 10 23.63 -8.72 14.94
CA GLU A 10 23.68 -10.13 14.52
C GLU A 10 22.46 -10.57 13.71
N LYS A 11 21.26 -10.14 14.13
CA LYS A 11 20.03 -10.35 13.34
C LYS A 11 20.13 -9.69 11.96
N LEU A 12 20.66 -8.47 11.90
CA LEU A 12 20.79 -7.71 10.66
C LEU A 12 21.73 -8.39 9.65
N LYS A 13 22.82 -9.02 10.11
CA LYS A 13 23.68 -9.88 9.26
C LYS A 13 22.93 -11.08 8.70
N THR A 14 22.07 -11.71 9.51
CA THR A 14 21.25 -12.83 9.06
C THR A 14 20.25 -12.39 7.99
N TRP A 15 19.58 -11.25 8.22
CA TRP A 15 18.64 -10.69 7.25
C TRP A 15 19.33 -10.24 5.95
N GLN A 16 20.58 -9.78 6.02
CA GLN A 16 21.38 -9.43 4.85
C GLN A 16 21.58 -10.64 3.93
N ASN A 17 22.00 -11.79 4.49
CA ASN A 17 22.16 -13.03 3.70
C ASN A 17 20.82 -13.45 3.07
N MET A 18 19.72 -13.32 3.81
CA MET A 18 18.39 -13.61 3.27
C MET A 18 18.04 -12.74 2.07
N ILE A 19 18.26 -11.42 2.11
CA ILE A 19 17.92 -10.54 0.97
C ILE A 19 18.82 -10.82 -0.25
N GLN A 20 20.04 -11.32 -0.05
CA GLN A 20 20.94 -11.68 -1.15
C GLN A 20 20.54 -12.97 -1.88
N ASP A 21 19.99 -13.94 -1.15
CA ASP A 21 19.76 -15.30 -1.65
C ASP A 21 18.28 -15.70 -1.81
N CYS A 22 17.34 -14.86 -1.37
CA CYS A 22 15.90 -15.15 -1.42
C CYS A 22 15.15 -14.36 -2.51
N ASN A 23 13.98 -14.88 -2.91
CA ASN A 23 12.97 -14.13 -3.66
C ASN A 23 12.43 -12.99 -2.79
N LEU A 24 12.60 -11.73 -3.23
CA LEU A 24 12.31 -10.55 -2.43
C LEU A 24 10.90 -10.01 -2.70
N ASN A 25 10.07 -10.02 -1.64
CA ASN A 25 8.69 -9.56 -1.70
C ASN A 25 8.41 -8.50 -0.62
N PHE A 26 7.61 -7.50 -0.98
CA PHE A 26 7.11 -6.48 -0.07
C PHE A 26 5.59 -6.41 -0.16
N LEU A 27 4.91 -6.36 0.99
CA LEU A 27 3.50 -5.98 1.09
C LEU A 27 3.42 -4.59 1.73
N ILE A 28 3.02 -3.61 0.94
CA ILE A 28 2.92 -2.21 1.33
C ILE A 28 1.45 -1.85 1.56
N GLY A 29 1.11 -1.53 2.81
CA GLY A 29 -0.21 -1.04 3.18
C GLY A 29 -0.30 0.49 3.14
N SER A 30 -1.54 0.99 3.20
CA SER A 30 -1.84 2.43 3.16
C SER A 30 -1.23 3.22 4.32
N GLY A 31 -0.94 2.57 5.45
CA GLY A 31 -0.29 3.21 6.60
C GLY A 31 1.12 3.71 6.30
N LEU A 32 1.77 3.22 5.24
CA LEU A 32 3.13 3.65 4.88
C LEU A 32 3.18 5.06 4.27
N SER A 33 2.07 5.53 3.69
CA SER A 33 1.96 6.87 3.12
C SER A 33 1.53 7.94 4.13
N ASN A 34 1.32 7.58 5.40
CA ASN A 34 1.12 8.52 6.49
C ASN A 34 2.45 9.23 6.84
N PRO A 35 2.47 10.55 7.11
CA PRO A 35 1.33 11.44 7.38
C PRO A 35 0.74 12.18 6.18
N PHE A 36 1.22 11.95 4.95
CA PHE A 36 0.69 12.67 3.79
C PHE A 36 -0.76 12.29 3.52
N PHE A 37 -1.04 11.00 3.40
CA PHE A 37 -2.41 10.46 3.44
C PHE A 37 -2.84 10.17 4.88
N GLY A 38 -4.13 10.29 5.13
CA GLY A 38 -4.72 9.95 6.44
C GLY A 38 -5.01 8.45 6.57
N THR A 39 -5.32 8.02 7.78
CA THR A 39 -5.87 6.67 8.01
C THR A 39 -7.37 6.66 7.73
N LEU A 40 -7.87 5.52 7.24
CA LEU A 40 -9.26 5.36 6.81
C LEU A 40 -10.28 5.42 7.98
N GLY A 41 -9.81 5.28 9.23
CA GLY A 41 -10.66 5.31 10.41
C GLY A 41 -11.74 4.20 10.38
N ASN A 42 -12.98 4.58 10.67
CA ASN A 42 -14.12 3.66 10.72
C ASN A 42 -14.97 3.61 9.43
N ILE A 43 -14.49 4.21 8.33
CA ILE A 43 -15.26 4.28 7.07
C ILE A 43 -15.73 2.90 6.60
N GLU A 44 -14.87 1.87 6.75
CA GLU A 44 -15.23 0.49 6.37
C GLU A 44 -16.40 -0.07 7.18
N ILE A 45 -16.41 0.22 8.48
CA ILE A 45 -17.47 -0.20 9.39
C ILE A 45 -18.76 0.52 9.02
N TRP A 46 -18.72 1.83 8.81
CA TRP A 46 -19.91 2.62 8.46
C TRP A 46 -20.51 2.25 7.11
N LEU A 47 -19.68 1.98 6.10
CA LEU A 47 -20.17 1.50 4.80
C LEU A 47 -20.82 0.12 4.94
N THR A 48 -20.23 -0.77 5.73
CA THR A 48 -20.79 -2.10 6.00
C THR A 48 -22.11 -2.03 6.77
N GLU A 49 -22.21 -1.15 7.78
CA GLU A 49 -23.45 -0.93 8.52
C GLU A 49 -24.54 -0.32 7.62
N LEU A 50 -24.19 0.61 6.73
CA LEU A 50 -25.11 1.17 5.72
C LEU A 50 -25.58 0.13 4.69
N GLU A 51 -24.75 -0.84 4.32
CA GLU A 51 -25.15 -1.94 3.43
C GLU A 51 -26.20 -2.85 4.09
N ASN A 52 -26.01 -3.14 5.39
CA ASN A 52 -26.88 -4.03 6.15
C ASN A 52 -28.19 -3.36 6.65
N ASP A 53 -28.22 -2.04 6.77
CA ASP A 53 -29.40 -1.30 7.21
C ASP A 53 -30.37 -1.02 6.06
N ASN A 54 -31.47 -1.78 6.01
CA ASN A 54 -32.54 -1.62 5.03
C ASN A 54 -33.71 -0.73 5.52
N SER A 55 -33.60 -0.13 6.71
CA SER A 55 -34.68 0.68 7.30
C SER A 55 -34.68 2.15 6.84
N LEU A 56 -33.57 2.60 6.24
CA LEU A 56 -33.39 3.98 5.80
C LEU A 56 -34.17 4.29 4.52
N LYS A 57 -34.71 5.51 4.41
CA LYS A 57 -35.28 6.03 3.15
C LYS A 57 -34.21 6.06 2.05
N ALA A 58 -34.60 5.79 0.80
CA ALA A 58 -33.69 5.71 -0.34
C ALA A 58 -32.79 6.95 -0.48
N ASP A 59 -33.39 8.15 -0.54
CA ASP A 59 -32.65 9.41 -0.73
C ASP A 59 -31.64 9.67 0.40
N LEU A 60 -32.01 9.33 1.65
CA LEU A 60 -31.12 9.49 2.80
C LEU A 60 -29.97 8.47 2.76
N ARG A 61 -30.25 7.23 2.36
CA ARG A 61 -29.26 6.17 2.21
C ARG A 61 -28.23 6.55 1.14
N GLU A 62 -28.69 7.06 0.00
CA GLU A 62 -27.82 7.50 -1.09
C GLU A 62 -26.94 8.68 -0.67
N TYR A 63 -27.51 9.68 0.02
CA TYR A 63 -26.74 10.81 0.53
C TYR A 63 -25.68 10.42 1.57
N ILE A 64 -25.98 9.48 2.48
CA ILE A 64 -25.00 8.94 3.45
C ILE A 64 -23.91 8.16 2.71
N LYS A 65 -24.28 7.32 1.73
CA LYS A 65 -23.33 6.58 0.90
C LYS A 65 -22.36 7.53 0.19
N ALA A 66 -22.90 8.56 -0.46
CA ALA A 66 -22.11 9.58 -1.14
C ALA A 66 -21.20 10.35 -0.19
N SER A 67 -21.68 10.70 1.01
CA SER A 67 -20.86 11.38 2.03
C SER A 67 -19.70 10.51 2.55
N LEU A 68 -19.91 9.18 2.68
CA LEU A 68 -18.84 8.24 3.04
C LEU A 68 -17.82 8.09 1.91
N TYR A 69 -18.26 8.00 0.66
CA TYR A 69 -17.38 8.01 -0.51
C TYR A 69 -16.58 9.31 -0.63
N ALA A 70 -17.22 10.45 -0.41
CA ALA A 70 -16.57 11.75 -0.36
C ALA A 70 -15.50 11.82 0.74
N SER A 71 -15.80 11.26 1.92
CA SER A 71 -14.83 11.18 3.03
C SER A 71 -13.64 10.30 2.67
N TYR A 72 -13.87 9.15 2.04
CA TYR A 72 -12.79 8.29 1.58
C TYR A 72 -11.96 8.96 0.48
N PHE A 73 -12.60 9.63 -0.48
CA PHE A 73 -11.95 10.40 -1.53
C PHE A 73 -10.99 11.45 -0.95
N VAL A 74 -11.45 12.27 0.01
CA VAL A 74 -10.63 13.30 0.65
C VAL A 74 -9.44 12.70 1.41
N VAL A 75 -9.65 11.61 2.15
CA VAL A 75 -8.62 11.00 3.01
C VAL A 75 -7.53 10.28 2.22
N ALA A 76 -7.92 9.55 1.16
CA ALA A 76 -7.06 8.57 0.50
C ALA A 76 -6.76 8.88 -0.98
N MET A 77 -7.53 9.75 -1.63
CA MET A 77 -7.45 9.93 -3.09
C MET A 77 -7.09 11.35 -3.51
N GLN A 78 -7.77 12.37 -2.97
CA GLN A 78 -7.68 13.76 -3.45
C GLN A 78 -6.25 14.29 -3.49
N LYS A 79 -5.44 13.99 -2.46
CA LYS A 79 -4.05 14.45 -2.37
C LYS A 79 -3.13 13.87 -3.45
N ASN A 80 -3.58 12.87 -4.23
CA ASN A 80 -2.84 12.41 -5.40
C ASN A 80 -2.69 13.48 -6.47
N ILE A 81 -3.59 14.47 -6.53
CA ILE A 81 -3.46 15.62 -7.44
C ILE A 81 -2.18 16.42 -7.11
N MET A 82 -1.95 16.67 -5.82
CA MET A 82 -0.75 17.35 -5.34
C MET A 82 0.50 16.50 -5.62
N LEU A 83 0.44 15.19 -5.37
CA LEU A 83 1.53 14.26 -5.66
C LEU A 83 1.81 14.16 -7.17
N TYR A 84 0.80 14.21 -8.02
CA TYR A 84 0.98 14.15 -9.47
C TYR A 84 1.67 15.41 -9.99
N SER A 85 1.18 16.58 -9.60
CA SER A 85 1.65 17.89 -10.07
C SER A 85 3.04 18.32 -9.56
N VAL A 86 3.56 17.68 -8.51
CA VAL A 86 4.88 18.05 -7.96
C VAL A 86 6.00 17.65 -8.93
N ALA A 87 6.79 18.63 -9.37
CA ALA A 87 7.91 18.43 -10.28
C ALA A 87 9.27 18.31 -9.56
N LEU A 88 9.41 18.98 -8.41
CA LEU A 88 10.66 18.98 -7.63
C LEU A 88 10.33 18.87 -6.14
N ILE A 89 10.90 17.87 -5.49
CA ILE A 89 10.82 17.68 -4.04
C ILE A 89 12.24 17.76 -3.47
N LYS A 90 12.42 18.55 -2.41
CA LYS A 90 13.70 18.66 -1.71
C LYS A 90 14.05 17.31 -1.07
N ASP A 91 15.30 16.88 -1.23
CA ASP A 91 15.80 15.62 -0.65
C ASP A 91 16.25 15.79 0.80
N GLU A 92 15.38 16.39 1.62
CA GLU A 92 15.66 16.71 3.02
C GLU A 92 14.50 16.23 3.89
N LEU A 93 14.81 15.71 5.08
CA LEU A 93 13.78 15.31 6.05
C LEU A 93 13.46 16.48 6.98
N ILE A 94 12.18 16.81 7.09
CA ILE A 94 11.67 17.86 7.97
C ILE A 94 11.26 17.20 9.30
N SER A 95 11.85 17.65 10.42
CA SER A 95 11.65 17.00 11.72
C SER A 95 10.20 17.03 12.22
N THR A 96 9.46 18.10 11.93
CA THR A 96 8.07 18.29 12.36
C THR A 96 7.21 18.84 11.23
N PRO A 97 6.74 17.99 10.29
CA PRO A 97 5.95 18.45 9.15
C PRO A 97 4.56 18.92 9.60
N LYS A 98 4.22 20.18 9.32
CA LYS A 98 2.96 20.82 9.74
C LYS A 98 1.95 20.92 8.60
N ASN A 99 2.40 21.29 7.41
CA ASN A 99 1.56 21.45 6.22
C ASN A 99 1.64 20.22 5.30
N ASP A 100 0.72 20.12 4.34
CA ASP A 100 0.65 18.99 3.42
C ASP A 100 1.89 18.89 2.51
N THR A 101 2.55 20.00 2.17
CA THR A 101 3.80 20.02 1.38
C THR A 101 4.96 19.38 2.14
N GLU A 102 5.13 19.70 3.42
CA GLU A 102 6.16 19.13 4.28
C GLU A 102 5.91 17.64 4.54
N LYS A 103 4.64 17.25 4.73
CA LYS A 103 4.24 15.85 4.86
C LYS A 103 4.52 15.08 3.57
N LEU A 104 4.17 15.65 2.41
CA LEU A 104 4.49 15.10 1.09
C LEU A 104 5.98 14.87 0.96
N GLN A 105 6.79 15.89 1.24
CA GLN A 105 8.25 15.82 1.15
C GLN A 105 8.83 14.67 1.97
N ASN A 106 8.42 14.54 3.23
CA ASN A 106 8.90 13.46 4.11
C ASN A 106 8.47 12.07 3.65
N THR A 107 7.22 11.91 3.23
CA THR A 107 6.71 10.62 2.73
C THR A 107 7.39 10.26 1.41
N TYR A 108 7.53 11.23 0.49
CA TYR A 108 8.21 11.06 -0.79
C TYR A 108 9.66 10.65 -0.63
N LYS A 109 10.39 11.32 0.28
CA LYS A 109 11.77 10.97 0.63
C LYS A 109 11.86 9.53 1.16
N GLY A 110 10.91 9.11 2.00
CA GLY A 110 10.86 7.73 2.49
C GLY A 110 10.75 6.71 1.36
N TYR A 111 9.82 6.89 0.41
CA TYR A 111 9.70 6.01 -0.75
C TYR A 111 10.94 6.07 -1.65
N LYS A 112 11.51 7.26 -1.85
CA LYS A 112 12.72 7.48 -2.67
C LYS A 112 13.91 6.72 -2.10
N ASP A 113 14.17 6.88 -0.81
CA ASP A 113 15.27 6.21 -0.13
C ASP A 113 15.04 4.69 -0.11
N PHE A 114 13.80 4.23 0.13
CA PHE A 114 13.44 2.82 0.11
C PHE A 114 13.76 2.17 -1.24
N LEU A 115 13.20 2.71 -2.32
CA LEU A 115 13.40 2.17 -3.67
C LEU A 115 14.86 2.26 -4.09
N ARG A 116 15.55 3.36 -3.80
CA ARG A 116 16.99 3.48 -4.10
C ARG A 116 17.82 2.42 -3.36
N LEU A 117 17.59 2.24 -2.06
CA LEU A 117 18.34 1.29 -1.24
C LEU A 117 18.09 -0.15 -1.68
N ILE A 118 16.84 -0.54 -1.90
CA ILE A 118 16.51 -1.88 -2.38
C ILE A 118 17.12 -2.14 -3.76
N ASN A 119 17.08 -1.16 -4.66
CA ASN A 119 17.65 -1.29 -6.00
C ASN A 119 19.16 -1.53 -5.92
N GLN A 120 19.87 -0.78 -5.07
CA GLN A 120 21.31 -0.95 -4.84
C GLN A 120 21.63 -2.33 -4.25
N ILE A 121 20.86 -2.78 -3.25
CA ILE A 121 21.04 -4.11 -2.65
C ILE A 121 20.86 -5.21 -3.70
N VAL A 122 19.80 -5.14 -4.51
CA VAL A 122 19.50 -6.15 -5.54
C VAL A 122 20.49 -6.07 -6.71
N TYR A 123 21.02 -4.89 -7.02
CA TYR A 123 22.06 -4.72 -8.02
C TYR A 123 23.36 -5.41 -7.61
N GLN A 124 23.76 -5.22 -6.35
CA GLN A 124 25.02 -5.69 -5.77
C GLN A 124 24.99 -7.13 -5.26
N ARG A 125 23.82 -7.76 -5.13
CA ARG A 125 23.75 -9.14 -4.64
C ARG A 125 24.59 -10.06 -5.52
N ARG A 126 25.37 -10.92 -4.85
CA ARG A 126 26.40 -11.77 -5.46
C ARG A 126 25.83 -13.04 -6.10
N SER A 127 24.63 -13.44 -5.68
CA SER A 127 23.96 -14.64 -6.13
C SER A 127 23.36 -14.47 -7.53
N ASN A 128 23.72 -15.37 -8.46
CA ASN A 128 23.07 -15.52 -9.75
C ASN A 128 21.92 -16.55 -9.71
N THR A 129 21.62 -17.09 -8.53
CA THR A 129 20.64 -18.17 -8.34
C THR A 129 19.20 -17.65 -8.38
N VAL A 130 18.98 -16.41 -7.93
CA VAL A 130 17.70 -15.71 -7.99
C VAL A 130 17.78 -14.61 -9.04
N ASN A 131 16.68 -14.28 -9.71
CA ASN A 131 16.62 -13.18 -10.69
C ASN A 131 16.55 -11.80 -10.01
N LYS A 132 16.99 -10.71 -10.66
CA LYS A 132 17.07 -9.36 -10.05
C LYS A 132 15.70 -8.67 -9.93
N GLN A 133 14.67 -9.44 -9.61
CA GLN A 133 13.30 -8.94 -9.47
C GLN A 133 12.97 -8.70 -8.00
N THR A 134 12.24 -7.63 -7.74
CA THR A 134 11.62 -7.35 -6.45
C THR A 134 10.13 -7.19 -6.64
N ASN A 135 9.31 -7.96 -5.92
CA ASN A 135 7.86 -7.82 -6.00
C ASN A 135 7.36 -6.84 -4.94
N LEU A 136 6.63 -5.81 -5.38
CA LEU A 136 5.97 -4.81 -4.56
C LEU A 136 4.46 -5.03 -4.66
N PHE A 137 3.89 -5.76 -3.71
CA PHE A 137 2.44 -5.88 -3.56
C PHE A 137 1.95 -4.70 -2.74
N THR A 138 0.91 -4.01 -3.19
CA THR A 138 0.38 -2.86 -2.44
C THR A 138 -1.14 -2.86 -2.38
N THR A 139 -1.67 -2.65 -1.17
CA THR A 139 -3.10 -2.35 -0.97
C THR A 139 -3.38 -0.86 -1.13
N ASN A 140 -2.35 -0.09 -1.42
CA ASN A 140 -2.47 1.35 -1.58
C ASN A 140 -2.90 1.71 -3.00
N ILE A 141 -3.83 2.65 -3.08
CA ILE A 141 -4.37 3.14 -4.35
C ILE A 141 -3.63 4.38 -4.86
N ASP A 142 -2.81 5.01 -4.01
CA ASP A 142 -1.99 6.19 -4.34
C ASP A 142 -0.88 5.90 -5.36
N ILE A 143 -0.27 6.95 -5.91
CA ILE A 143 0.71 6.87 -7.01
C ILE A 143 2.18 7.02 -6.56
N PHE A 144 2.48 6.90 -5.25
CA PHE A 144 3.86 7.15 -4.77
C PHE A 144 4.87 6.21 -5.42
N LEU A 145 4.55 4.91 -5.52
CA LEU A 145 5.48 3.91 -6.05
C LEU A 145 5.80 4.19 -7.51
N GLU A 146 4.80 4.38 -8.38
CA GLU A 146 5.03 4.69 -9.79
C GLU A 146 5.86 5.96 -9.96
N LYS A 147 5.42 7.06 -9.33
CA LYS A 147 6.06 8.36 -9.51
C LYS A 147 7.51 8.37 -9.04
N VAL A 148 7.78 7.79 -7.87
CA VAL A 148 9.14 7.75 -7.31
C VAL A 148 10.06 6.83 -8.11
N ILE A 149 9.55 5.69 -8.59
CA ILE A 149 10.32 4.80 -9.47
C ILE A 149 10.70 5.52 -10.77
N GLU A 150 9.76 6.23 -11.39
CA GLU A 150 9.99 7.02 -12.60
C GLU A 150 11.01 8.15 -12.34
N ASP A 151 10.86 8.92 -11.26
CA ASP A 151 11.79 9.99 -10.86
C ASP A 151 13.22 9.48 -10.63
N LEU A 152 13.37 8.25 -10.11
CA LEU A 152 14.66 7.60 -9.91
C LEU A 152 15.21 6.94 -11.19
N ASN A 153 14.46 6.97 -12.30
CA ASN A 153 14.78 6.26 -13.55
C ASN A 153 15.03 4.75 -13.33
N LEU A 154 14.26 4.12 -12.44
CA LEU A 154 14.37 2.69 -12.16
C LEU A 154 13.41 1.90 -13.04
N HIS A 155 13.78 0.65 -13.33
CA HIS A 155 12.94 -0.23 -14.13
C HIS A 155 11.85 -0.87 -13.27
N TYR A 156 10.62 -0.80 -13.75
CA TYR A 156 9.50 -1.49 -13.13
C TYR A 156 8.49 -1.98 -14.15
N ASN A 157 7.58 -2.80 -13.65
CA ASN A 157 6.51 -3.42 -14.39
C ASN A 157 5.27 -3.42 -13.50
N ASP A 158 4.27 -2.66 -13.90
CA ASP A 158 2.97 -2.50 -13.23
C ASP A 158 1.88 -3.33 -13.91
N GLY A 159 2.26 -4.21 -14.85
CA GLY A 159 1.33 -5.02 -15.62
C GLY A 159 0.80 -4.32 -16.87
N PHE A 160 1.01 -3.02 -17.05
CA PHE A 160 0.65 -2.32 -18.28
C PHE A 160 1.73 -2.45 -19.35
N ASN A 161 1.29 -2.55 -20.59
CA ASN A 161 2.19 -2.51 -21.75
C ASN A 161 1.52 -1.77 -22.90
N GLY A 162 2.33 -1.07 -23.70
CA GLY A 162 1.88 -0.26 -24.82
C GLY A 162 2.37 1.18 -24.73
N VAL A 163 2.44 1.86 -25.88
CA VAL A 163 2.88 3.25 -25.98
C VAL A 163 1.68 4.20 -26.02
N PHE A 164 0.80 4.04 -27.01
CA PHE A 164 -0.39 4.86 -27.17
C PHE A 164 -1.59 4.32 -26.38
N LYS A 165 -1.72 3.00 -26.32
CA LYS A 165 -2.77 2.30 -25.58
C LYS A 165 -2.11 1.37 -24.57
N LYS A 166 -1.93 1.85 -23.34
CA LYS A 166 -1.41 1.06 -22.23
C LYS A 166 -2.53 0.14 -21.71
N THR A 167 -2.41 -1.16 -21.95
CA THR A 167 -3.36 -2.18 -21.50
C THR A 167 -2.74 -3.08 -20.45
N PHE A 168 -3.51 -3.42 -19.41
CA PHE A 168 -3.07 -4.33 -18.36
C PHE A 168 -3.09 -5.79 -18.82
N SER A 169 -2.02 -6.52 -18.53
CA SER A 169 -1.96 -7.96 -18.66
C SER A 169 -1.04 -8.57 -17.62
N LEU A 170 -1.54 -9.59 -16.91
CA LEU A 170 -0.76 -10.34 -15.93
C LEU A 170 0.45 -11.06 -16.54
N SER A 171 0.41 -11.35 -17.85
CA SER A 171 1.54 -11.93 -18.57
C SER A 171 2.77 -11.02 -18.59
N ASN A 172 2.62 -9.75 -18.23
CA ASN A 172 3.74 -8.82 -18.18
C ASN A 172 4.64 -9.07 -16.96
N PHE A 173 4.12 -9.44 -15.79
CA PHE A 173 4.87 -9.51 -14.52
C PHE A 173 6.03 -10.53 -14.45
N LYS A 174 6.16 -11.44 -15.42
CA LYS A 174 7.20 -12.48 -15.43
C LYS A 174 8.34 -12.21 -16.42
N LYS A 175 8.69 -10.93 -16.62
CA LYS A 175 9.73 -10.50 -17.58
C LYS A 175 11.01 -10.08 -16.85
N SER A 176 12.14 -10.69 -17.20
CA SER A 176 13.48 -10.22 -16.80
C SER A 176 14.04 -9.26 -17.86
N PHE A 177 14.76 -8.25 -17.40
CA PHE A 177 15.38 -7.25 -18.27
C PHE A 177 16.90 -7.41 -18.21
N TYR A 178 17.53 -7.37 -19.39
CA TYR A 178 18.97 -7.51 -19.53
C TYR A 178 19.52 -6.35 -20.34
N GLN A 179 20.66 -5.81 -19.91
CA GLN A 179 21.41 -4.80 -20.63
C GLN A 179 22.65 -5.42 -21.26
N LYS A 180 22.92 -5.07 -22.52
CA LYS A 180 24.16 -5.42 -23.22
C LYS A 180 25.12 -4.23 -23.20
N SER A 181 26.39 -4.45 -22.92
CA SER A 181 27.41 -3.40 -23.00
C SER A 181 27.64 -2.97 -24.45
N LEU A 182 27.86 -1.67 -24.66
CA LEU A 182 28.02 -1.08 -26.00
C LEU A 182 29.26 -1.58 -26.76
N HIS A 183 30.31 -1.99 -26.03
CA HIS A 183 31.63 -2.28 -26.62
C HIS A 183 32.06 -3.74 -26.52
N TYR A 184 31.56 -4.50 -25.53
CA TYR A 184 32.08 -5.82 -25.19
C TYR A 184 31.02 -6.92 -25.21
N ASP A 185 29.79 -6.61 -25.64
CA ASP A 185 28.70 -7.56 -25.74
C ASP A 185 28.33 -8.30 -24.43
N ASN A 186 28.85 -7.85 -23.29
CA ASN A 186 28.56 -8.41 -21.97
C ASN A 186 27.11 -8.14 -21.61
N ILE A 187 26.40 -9.19 -21.18
CA ILE A 187 25.00 -9.12 -20.78
C ILE A 187 24.92 -9.13 -19.25
N ALA A 188 24.21 -8.15 -18.67
CA ALA A 188 23.92 -8.09 -17.24
C ALA A 188 22.41 -7.97 -17.01
N GLU A 189 21.87 -8.74 -16.06
CA GLU A 189 20.50 -8.55 -15.61
C GLU A 189 20.37 -7.21 -14.88
N ILE A 190 19.29 -6.49 -15.16
CA ILE A 190 18.96 -5.21 -14.53
C ILE A 190 17.96 -5.45 -13.39
N PRO A 191 18.12 -4.80 -12.23
CA PRO A 191 17.10 -4.82 -11.19
C PRO A 191 15.77 -4.25 -11.67
N VAL A 192 14.68 -4.98 -11.41
CA VAL A 192 13.33 -4.62 -11.85
C VAL A 192 12.34 -4.78 -10.71
N TYR A 193 11.48 -3.78 -10.52
CA TYR A 193 10.35 -3.88 -9.61
C TYR A 193 9.11 -4.42 -10.33
N ASN A 194 8.47 -5.45 -9.79
CA ASN A 194 7.12 -5.83 -10.19
C ASN A 194 6.14 -5.19 -9.23
N LEU A 195 5.37 -4.19 -9.68
CA LEU A 195 4.40 -3.46 -8.87
C LEU A 195 3.00 -4.03 -9.06
N LEU A 196 2.50 -4.75 -8.06
CA LEU A 196 1.17 -5.36 -8.08
C LEU A 196 0.23 -4.59 -7.14
N LYS A 197 -0.65 -3.77 -7.72
CA LYS A 197 -1.69 -3.02 -6.98
C LYS A 197 -2.89 -3.90 -6.69
N ILE A 198 -2.78 -4.71 -5.65
CA ILE A 198 -3.79 -5.71 -5.27
C ILE A 198 -5.10 -5.10 -4.78
N HIS A 199 -5.24 -3.79 -4.56
CA HIS A 199 -6.54 -3.13 -4.30
C HIS A 199 -7.01 -2.26 -5.47
N GLY A 200 -6.39 -2.39 -6.64
CA GLY A 200 -6.61 -1.49 -7.78
C GLY A 200 -5.87 -0.17 -7.62
N SER A 201 -6.16 0.76 -8.51
CA SER A 201 -5.50 2.07 -8.52
C SER A 201 -6.39 3.16 -9.03
N ILE A 202 -6.14 4.38 -8.57
CA ILE A 202 -6.75 5.58 -9.14
C ILE A 202 -6.36 5.82 -10.59
N THR A 203 -5.28 5.18 -11.07
CA THR A 203 -4.77 5.36 -12.43
C THR A 203 -5.38 4.44 -13.47
N TRP A 204 -6.32 3.60 -13.04
CA TRP A 204 -6.90 2.55 -13.86
C TRP A 204 -8.31 2.93 -14.32
N LYS A 205 -8.64 2.55 -15.56
CA LYS A 205 -9.96 2.69 -16.14
C LYS A 205 -10.35 1.39 -16.83
N LEU A 206 -11.62 1.00 -16.70
CA LEU A 206 -12.16 -0.12 -17.45
C LEU A 206 -12.77 0.40 -18.76
N GLN A 207 -12.27 -0.09 -19.88
CA GLN A 207 -12.82 0.20 -21.21
C GLN A 207 -12.86 -1.09 -22.02
N ASP A 208 -14.02 -1.40 -22.62
CA ASP A 208 -14.23 -2.60 -23.45
C ASP A 208 -13.82 -3.92 -22.74
N ASN A 209 -14.15 -4.06 -21.46
CA ASN A 209 -13.72 -5.19 -20.60
C ASN A 209 -12.20 -5.37 -20.52
N GLN A 210 -11.41 -4.31 -20.74
CA GLN A 210 -9.97 -4.29 -20.55
C GLN A 210 -9.58 -3.16 -19.60
N LEU A 211 -8.65 -3.45 -18.68
CA LEU A 211 -8.07 -2.43 -17.82
C LEU A 211 -7.04 -1.62 -18.63
N MET A 212 -7.22 -0.31 -18.63
CA MET A 212 -6.40 0.66 -19.32
C MET A 212 -5.84 1.68 -18.32
N PHE A 213 -4.65 2.20 -18.61
CA PHE A 213 -4.09 3.32 -17.86
C PHE A 213 -4.79 4.62 -18.26
N ASN A 214 -5.19 5.43 -17.29
CA ASN A 214 -5.97 6.66 -17.47
C ASN A 214 -5.43 7.84 -16.66
N ASP A 215 -4.14 7.80 -16.30
CA ASP A 215 -3.51 8.85 -15.50
C ASP A 215 -4.33 9.17 -14.24
N ILE A 216 -4.54 10.43 -13.86
CA ILE A 216 -5.41 10.82 -12.74
C ILE A 216 -6.69 11.56 -13.18
N ASP A 217 -7.10 11.43 -14.44
CA ASP A 217 -8.27 12.13 -15.01
C ASP A 217 -9.58 11.85 -14.24
N THR A 218 -9.74 10.61 -13.76
CA THR A 218 -10.90 10.22 -12.95
C THR A 218 -10.93 10.98 -11.63
N ILE A 219 -9.77 11.27 -11.04
CA ILE A 219 -9.68 12.02 -9.78
C ILE A 219 -10.06 13.48 -9.98
N TYR A 220 -9.64 14.10 -11.09
CA TYR A 220 -10.09 15.45 -11.44
C TYR A 220 -11.60 15.53 -11.65
N SER A 221 -12.19 14.53 -12.32
CA SER A 221 -13.63 14.46 -12.54
C SER A 221 -14.40 14.35 -11.21
N ILE A 222 -13.91 13.53 -10.29
CA ILE A 222 -14.51 13.39 -8.95
C ILE A 222 -14.35 14.68 -8.14
N GLU A 223 -13.20 15.35 -8.22
CA GLU A 223 -12.97 16.62 -7.52
C GLU A 223 -13.92 17.72 -8.00
N GLU A 224 -14.19 17.79 -9.30
CA GLU A 224 -15.13 18.75 -9.87
C GLU A 224 -16.54 18.55 -9.29
N GLU A 225 -17.04 17.31 -9.27
CA GLU A 225 -18.35 16.98 -8.70
C GLU A 225 -18.37 17.15 -7.18
N TYR A 226 -17.28 16.80 -6.50
CA TYR A 226 -17.15 16.96 -5.06
C TYR A 226 -17.32 18.43 -4.63
N ASN A 227 -16.74 19.36 -5.38
CA ASN A 227 -16.80 20.80 -5.08
C ASN A 227 -18.19 21.42 -5.30
N LYS A 228 -19.08 20.76 -6.07
CA LYS A 228 -20.45 21.24 -6.32
C LYS A 228 -21.40 20.94 -5.15
N ILE A 229 -21.07 19.95 -4.31
CA ILE A 229 -21.95 19.41 -3.29
C ILE A 229 -21.41 19.67 -1.88
N LYS A 230 -22.29 20.02 -0.95
CA LYS A 230 -21.94 20.12 0.47
C LYS A 230 -22.26 18.80 1.19
N PHE A 231 -21.30 17.88 1.20
CA PHE A 231 -21.43 16.60 1.91
C PHE A 231 -21.44 16.74 3.42
N LEU A 232 -21.86 15.67 4.11
CA LEU A 232 -21.64 15.53 5.54
C LEU A 232 -20.14 15.36 5.81
N ASP A 233 -19.58 16.20 6.67
CA ASP A 233 -18.16 16.13 7.05
C ASP A 233 -17.93 15.04 8.11
N ILE A 234 -17.93 13.79 7.65
CA ILE A 234 -17.76 12.60 8.51
C ILE A 234 -16.35 12.57 9.10
N ILE A 235 -15.37 13.10 8.38
CA ILE A 235 -14.00 13.22 8.85
C ILE A 235 -13.94 14.13 10.08
N LYS A 236 -14.57 15.31 10.07
CA LYS A 236 -14.65 16.17 11.26
C LYS A 236 -15.41 15.52 12.41
N LEU A 237 -16.41 14.70 12.12
CA LEU A 237 -17.10 13.93 13.15
C LEU A 237 -16.14 12.93 13.81
N ASP A 238 -15.34 12.19 13.03
CA ASP A 238 -14.34 11.22 13.56
C ASP A 238 -13.09 11.89 14.16
N ASN A 239 -12.85 13.18 13.86
CA ASN A 239 -11.60 13.90 14.14
C ASN A 239 -11.43 14.44 15.58
N ASP A 240 -12.14 13.94 16.59
CA ASP A 240 -11.72 14.13 17.98
C ASP A 240 -10.43 13.30 18.24
N TYR A 241 -9.34 13.80 17.67
CA TYR A 241 -8.00 13.21 17.53
C TYR A 241 -7.38 12.87 18.91
N TRP A 242 -7.03 11.59 19.11
CA TRP A 242 -6.12 11.03 20.13
C TRP A 242 -6.47 11.18 21.62
N ASN A 243 -7.75 11.16 22.00
CA ASN A 243 -8.10 10.90 23.39
C ASN A 243 -8.11 9.39 23.66
N LYS A 244 -6.96 8.87 24.10
CA LYS A 244 -6.66 7.75 25.02
C LYS A 244 -7.54 6.47 25.07
N TYR A 245 -8.82 6.49 24.71
CA TYR A 245 -9.74 5.35 24.60
C TYR A 245 -10.84 5.67 23.56
N LYS A 246 -10.80 4.98 22.40
CA LYS A 246 -11.85 4.86 21.36
C LYS A 246 -13.13 5.68 21.61
N LYS A 247 -13.26 6.86 20.99
CA LYS A 247 -14.57 7.40 20.61
C LYS A 247 -14.78 7.14 19.13
N ASN A 248 -15.22 5.92 18.81
CA ASN A 248 -15.79 5.64 17.50
C ASN A 248 -17.19 6.22 17.47
N ILE A 249 -17.50 7.09 16.51
CA ILE A 249 -18.87 7.55 16.32
C ILE A 249 -19.71 6.36 15.83
N PRO A 250 -20.77 5.98 16.55
CA PRO A 250 -21.68 4.95 16.06
C PRO A 250 -22.37 5.42 14.78
N PHE A 251 -22.61 4.51 13.83
CA PHE A 251 -23.29 4.83 12.57
C PHE A 251 -24.63 5.57 12.77
N LYS A 252 -25.36 5.27 13.85
CA LYS A 252 -26.60 5.97 14.23
C LYS A 252 -26.44 7.49 14.36
N GLU A 253 -25.28 7.98 14.78
CA GLU A 253 -25.02 9.42 14.87
C GLU A 253 -24.79 10.04 13.49
N ILE A 254 -24.21 9.29 12.55
CA ILE A 254 -24.11 9.70 11.13
C ILE A 254 -25.52 9.83 10.54
N VAL A 255 -26.39 8.85 10.80
CA VAL A 255 -27.81 8.90 10.36
C VAL A 255 -28.50 10.15 10.93
N LYS A 256 -28.41 10.39 12.24
CA LYS A 256 -28.99 11.59 12.88
C LYS A 256 -28.43 12.90 12.32
N ALA A 257 -27.15 12.94 11.98
CA ALA A 257 -26.54 14.14 11.38
C ALA A 257 -27.04 14.36 9.95
N ALA A 258 -27.18 13.29 9.17
CA ALA A 258 -27.75 13.34 7.83
C ALA A 258 -29.23 13.77 7.84
N GLU A 259 -30.04 13.28 8.78
CA GLU A 259 -31.45 13.68 8.93
C GLU A 259 -31.65 15.18 9.23
N LYS A 260 -30.65 15.83 9.84
CA LYS A 260 -30.67 17.27 10.14
C LYS A 260 -30.18 18.13 8.97
N THR A 261 -29.66 17.50 7.92
CA THR A 261 -29.07 18.19 6.77
C THR A 261 -30.05 18.14 5.60
N THR A 262 -30.07 19.19 4.78
CA THR A 262 -30.81 19.18 3.52
C THR A 262 -30.18 18.14 2.59
N ILE A 263 -30.96 17.13 2.19
CA ILE A 263 -30.53 16.13 1.22
C ILE A 263 -30.37 16.82 -0.14
N ILE A 264 -29.18 16.69 -0.72
CA ILE A 264 -28.83 17.21 -2.05
C ILE A 264 -28.68 16.01 -2.98
N ASP A 265 -28.99 16.18 -4.26
CA ASP A 265 -28.70 15.17 -5.28
C ASP A 265 -27.18 14.91 -5.35
N THR A 266 -26.81 13.63 -5.31
CA THR A 266 -25.41 13.18 -5.33
C THR A 266 -25.11 12.26 -6.50
N THR A 267 -26.04 12.14 -7.45
CA THR A 267 -25.98 11.19 -8.56
C THR A 267 -24.72 11.35 -9.40
N ASP A 268 -24.38 12.58 -9.78
CA ASP A 268 -23.21 12.86 -10.62
C ASP A 268 -21.89 12.53 -9.91
N PHE A 269 -21.78 12.87 -8.62
CA PHE A 269 -20.62 12.51 -7.80
C PHE A 269 -20.47 10.99 -7.67
N VAL A 270 -21.55 10.28 -7.36
CA VAL A 270 -21.52 8.82 -7.22
C VAL A 270 -21.17 8.18 -8.55
N ALA A 271 -21.72 8.66 -9.66
CA ALA A 271 -21.39 8.18 -11.00
C ALA A 271 -19.91 8.37 -11.34
N ALA A 272 -19.34 9.55 -11.05
CA ALA A 272 -17.91 9.82 -11.24
C ALA A 272 -17.04 8.93 -10.34
N TYR A 273 -17.43 8.75 -9.08
CA TYR A 273 -16.71 7.92 -8.11
C TYR A 273 -16.70 6.43 -8.50
N GLU A 274 -17.86 5.89 -8.92
CA GLU A 274 -17.99 4.48 -9.29
C GLU A 274 -17.26 4.12 -10.61
N MET A 275 -16.71 5.10 -11.34
CA MET A 275 -15.78 4.83 -12.44
C MET A 275 -14.41 4.32 -11.97
N LEU A 276 -14.04 4.56 -10.71
CA LEU A 276 -12.76 4.13 -10.15
C LEU A 276 -12.62 2.61 -10.16
N GLN A 277 -11.46 2.14 -10.62
CA GLN A 277 -11.09 0.73 -10.55
C GLN A 277 -10.30 0.47 -9.26
N VAL A 278 -10.98 0.67 -8.12
CA VAL A 278 -10.45 0.45 -6.77
C VAL A 278 -11.37 -0.46 -5.97
N VAL A 279 -10.77 -1.25 -5.08
CA VAL A 279 -11.49 -2.08 -4.14
C VAL A 279 -11.97 -1.19 -2.98
N ASN A 280 -13.28 -0.94 -2.93
CA ASN A 280 -13.87 -0.14 -1.87
C ASN A 280 -13.76 -0.84 -0.49
N PRO A 281 -13.62 -0.08 0.59
CA PRO A 281 -13.57 -0.61 1.94
C PRO A 281 -14.98 -0.96 2.43
N THR A 282 -15.62 -2.00 1.90
CA THR A 282 -16.91 -2.52 2.38
C THR A 282 -16.81 -4.01 2.68
N LYS A 283 -17.68 -4.67 3.47
CA LYS A 283 -17.58 -6.15 3.58
C LYS A 283 -18.13 -6.85 2.33
N ALA A 284 -19.06 -6.24 1.59
CA ALA A 284 -19.55 -6.73 0.31
C ALA A 284 -18.66 -6.26 -0.87
N LYS A 285 -17.34 -6.37 -0.73
CA LYS A 285 -16.43 -6.22 -1.89
C LYS A 285 -16.77 -7.36 -2.87
N PHE A 286 -16.62 -7.14 -4.17
CA PHE A 286 -16.77 -8.15 -5.24
C PHE A 286 -18.18 -8.30 -5.86
N LYS A 287 -18.58 -7.35 -6.70
CA LYS A 287 -19.54 -7.60 -7.80
C LYS A 287 -18.78 -8.14 -9.00
N ASP A 288 -19.08 -9.35 -9.50
CA ASP A 288 -18.36 -10.02 -10.60
C ASP A 288 -18.14 -9.13 -11.83
N THR A 289 -16.95 -8.50 -11.90
CA THR A 289 -16.51 -7.63 -12.98
C THR A 289 -15.14 -8.09 -13.49
N THR A 290 -14.73 -7.64 -14.67
CA THR A 290 -13.36 -7.86 -15.18
C THR A 290 -12.30 -7.40 -14.18
N PHE A 291 -12.55 -6.28 -13.49
CA PHE A 291 -11.68 -5.79 -12.43
C PHE A 291 -11.50 -6.84 -11.32
N ASN A 292 -12.58 -7.49 -10.86
CA ASN A 292 -12.47 -8.57 -9.87
C ASN A 292 -11.62 -9.74 -10.37
N LYS A 293 -11.73 -10.10 -11.65
CA LYS A 293 -10.91 -11.19 -12.19
C LYS A 293 -9.42 -10.82 -12.13
N SER A 294 -9.04 -9.63 -12.57
CA SER A 294 -7.66 -9.14 -12.50
C SER A 294 -7.16 -9.06 -11.06
N TYR A 295 -8.02 -8.61 -10.13
CA TYR A 295 -7.75 -8.58 -8.69
C TYR A 295 -7.42 -9.97 -8.13
N TYR A 296 -8.30 -10.97 -8.34
CA TYR A 296 -8.10 -12.32 -7.82
C TYR A 296 -6.84 -12.98 -8.40
N GLU A 297 -6.54 -12.74 -9.67
CA GLU A 297 -5.32 -13.24 -10.28
C GLU A 297 -4.06 -12.57 -9.72
N MET A 298 -4.09 -11.27 -9.39
CA MET A 298 -2.95 -10.63 -8.69
C MET A 298 -2.75 -11.20 -7.29
N LEU A 299 -3.82 -11.51 -6.56
CA LEU A 299 -3.72 -12.20 -5.27
C LEU A 299 -3.21 -13.64 -5.40
N ARG A 300 -3.55 -14.31 -6.50
CA ARG A 300 -2.96 -15.61 -6.83
C ARG A 300 -1.48 -15.48 -7.11
N LEU A 301 -1.04 -14.44 -7.83
CA LEU A 301 0.39 -14.15 -8.00
C LEU A 301 1.06 -13.90 -6.65
N TYR A 302 0.44 -13.12 -5.76
CA TYR A 302 0.93 -12.92 -4.39
C TYR A 302 1.13 -14.25 -3.66
N ALA A 303 0.11 -15.11 -3.62
CA ALA A 303 0.21 -16.43 -2.99
C ALA A 303 1.34 -17.28 -3.60
N ASN A 304 1.42 -17.34 -4.94
CA ASN A 304 2.45 -18.11 -5.64
C ASN A 304 3.87 -17.64 -5.31
N GLU A 305 4.09 -16.32 -5.20
CA GLU A 305 5.41 -15.78 -4.85
C GLU A 305 5.80 -16.12 -3.40
N LEU A 306 4.84 -16.23 -2.49
CA LEU A 306 5.10 -16.65 -1.11
C LEU A 306 5.31 -18.17 -0.96
N GLU A 307 4.79 -18.98 -1.88
CA GLU A 307 4.98 -20.43 -1.90
C GLU A 307 6.32 -20.87 -2.50
N LYS A 308 7.05 -19.97 -3.17
CA LYS A 308 8.40 -20.27 -3.67
C LYS A 308 9.35 -20.58 -2.52
N GLU A 309 10.23 -21.55 -2.75
CA GLU A 309 11.35 -21.84 -1.85
C GLU A 309 12.25 -20.60 -1.68
N ASN A 310 12.80 -20.42 -0.48
CA ASN A 310 13.69 -19.31 -0.14
C ASN A 310 13.06 -17.96 -0.52
N SER A 311 11.90 -17.67 0.05
CA SER A 311 11.21 -16.39 -0.15
C SER A 311 11.25 -15.56 1.12
N VAL A 312 11.37 -14.25 0.97
CA VAL A 312 11.25 -13.31 2.07
C VAL A 312 10.13 -12.32 1.77
N LEU A 313 9.30 -12.04 2.78
CA LEU A 313 8.24 -11.06 2.72
C LEU A 313 8.43 -10.00 3.81
N PHE A 314 8.51 -8.74 3.41
CA PHE A 314 8.47 -7.60 4.32
C PHE A 314 7.11 -6.92 4.25
N ILE A 315 6.43 -6.79 5.38
CA ILE A 315 5.09 -6.19 5.48
C ILE A 315 5.19 -4.85 6.19
N PHE A 316 4.89 -3.76 5.48
CA PHE A 316 5.04 -2.39 5.97
C PHE A 316 3.72 -1.62 5.83
N GLY A 317 3.31 -0.92 6.89
CA GLY A 317 2.11 -0.06 6.85
C GLY A 317 0.79 -0.81 6.65
N PHE A 318 0.77 -2.13 6.83
CA PHE A 318 -0.42 -2.97 6.71
C PHE A 318 -0.82 -3.51 8.08
N SER A 319 -2.00 -3.10 8.56
CA SER A 319 -2.51 -3.41 9.90
C SER A 319 -3.03 -4.84 10.05
N MET A 320 -2.96 -5.67 9.01
CA MET A 320 -3.62 -6.98 8.95
C MET A 320 -5.15 -6.90 9.04
N ALA A 321 -5.79 -5.77 8.73
CA ALA A 321 -7.25 -5.66 8.80
C ALA A 321 -7.98 -6.40 7.66
N ASP A 322 -7.40 -6.42 6.44
CA ASP A 322 -7.97 -7.14 5.30
C ASP A 322 -7.85 -8.65 5.51
N GLU A 323 -9.00 -9.29 5.79
CA GLU A 323 -9.10 -10.71 6.15
C GLU A 323 -8.58 -11.61 5.02
N HIS A 324 -8.84 -11.24 3.76
CA HIS A 324 -8.48 -12.08 2.62
C HIS A 324 -6.97 -12.11 2.38
N ILE A 325 -6.30 -10.95 2.40
CA ILE A 325 -4.84 -10.87 2.27
C ILE A 325 -4.15 -11.50 3.48
N ARG A 326 -4.68 -11.27 4.69
CA ARG A 326 -4.20 -11.89 5.94
C ARG A 326 -4.27 -13.42 5.84
N ASP A 327 -5.40 -13.97 5.41
CA ASP A 327 -5.59 -15.41 5.24
C ASP A 327 -4.61 -16.02 4.23
N ILE A 328 -4.44 -15.40 3.07
CA ILE A 328 -3.47 -15.86 2.07
C ILE A 328 -2.06 -15.88 2.65
N THR A 329 -1.68 -14.80 3.35
CA THR A 329 -0.35 -14.65 3.96
C THR A 329 -0.10 -15.73 5.01
N PHE A 330 -1.02 -15.92 5.95
CA PHE A 330 -0.86 -16.91 7.02
C PHE A 330 -1.06 -18.35 6.55
N ARG A 331 -1.75 -18.58 5.42
CA ARG A 331 -1.73 -19.89 4.77
C ARG A 331 -0.35 -20.20 4.21
N ALA A 332 0.27 -19.26 3.50
CA ALA A 332 1.63 -19.41 2.98
C ALA A 332 2.68 -19.59 4.08
N ILE A 333 2.57 -18.84 5.19
CA ILE A 333 3.43 -19.00 6.38
C ILE A 333 3.36 -20.43 6.93
N ARG A 334 2.16 -21.02 6.97
CA ARG A 334 1.95 -22.39 7.48
C ARG A 334 2.42 -23.47 6.51
N SER A 335 2.23 -23.26 5.21
CA SER A 335 2.53 -24.27 4.18
C SER A 335 3.98 -24.23 3.69
N ASN A 336 4.67 -23.09 3.80
CA ASN A 336 6.04 -22.91 3.34
C ASN A 336 6.99 -22.62 4.53
N PRO A 337 7.67 -23.63 5.10
CA PRO A 337 8.63 -23.45 6.18
C PRO A 337 9.86 -22.60 5.80
N THR A 338 10.16 -22.46 4.51
CA THR A 338 11.31 -21.66 4.02
C THR A 338 10.96 -20.18 3.82
N LEU A 339 9.67 -19.82 3.87
CA LEU A 339 9.22 -18.43 3.79
C LEU A 339 9.56 -17.72 5.10
N LYS A 340 10.35 -16.65 5.04
CA LYS A 340 10.58 -15.75 6.17
C LYS A 340 9.71 -14.49 6.03
N VAL A 341 8.96 -14.13 7.07
CA VAL A 341 8.10 -12.95 7.07
C VAL A 341 8.51 -11.96 8.15
N PHE A 342 8.64 -10.69 7.77
CA PHE A 342 8.87 -9.56 8.66
C PHE A 342 7.64 -8.67 8.68
N ILE A 343 7.08 -8.43 9.85
CA ILE A 343 5.90 -7.56 10.01
C ILE A 343 6.33 -6.32 10.77
N SER A 344 6.23 -5.14 10.15
CA SER A 344 6.53 -3.88 10.80
C SER A 344 5.31 -3.27 11.46
N SER A 345 5.45 -2.92 12.73
CA SER A 345 4.44 -2.16 13.47
C SER A 345 4.84 -0.71 13.60
N TYR A 346 3.90 0.22 13.42
CA TYR A 346 4.14 1.64 13.65
C TYR A 346 4.43 1.96 15.13
N THR A 347 3.85 1.20 16.06
CA THR A 347 4.03 1.38 17.51
C THR A 347 4.69 0.16 18.14
N LYS A 348 5.40 0.34 19.27
CA LYS A 348 5.99 -0.79 19.99
C LYS A 348 4.95 -1.81 20.44
N ALA A 349 3.77 -1.33 20.82
CA ALA A 349 2.70 -2.19 21.32
C ALA A 349 2.04 -3.04 20.23
N ALA A 350 2.15 -2.65 18.95
CA ALA A 350 1.58 -3.35 17.79
C ALA A 350 0.10 -3.74 17.97
N THR A 351 -0.67 -2.91 18.67
CA THR A 351 -2.03 -3.25 19.10
C THR A 351 -3.00 -3.41 17.94
N ASP A 352 -2.85 -2.62 16.88
CA ASP A 352 -3.60 -2.73 15.63
C ASP A 352 -3.42 -4.10 14.99
N ILE A 353 -2.17 -4.52 14.76
CA ILE A 353 -1.83 -5.80 14.16
C ILE A 353 -2.28 -6.96 15.07
N VAL A 354 -1.89 -6.93 16.35
CA VAL A 354 -2.21 -8.01 17.31
C VAL A 354 -3.72 -8.19 17.48
N ASN A 355 -4.50 -7.10 17.52
CA ASN A 355 -5.96 -7.21 17.64
C ASN A 355 -6.60 -7.82 16.38
N ASN A 356 -6.13 -7.44 15.19
CA ASN A 356 -6.66 -8.00 13.94
C ASN A 356 -6.29 -9.48 13.79
N LEU A 357 -5.07 -9.89 14.17
CA LEU A 357 -4.66 -11.30 14.15
C LEU A 357 -5.46 -12.17 15.15
N LYS A 358 -5.82 -11.61 16.31
CA LYS A 358 -6.65 -12.31 17.31
C LYS A 358 -8.05 -12.64 16.82
N LEU A 359 -8.60 -11.89 15.87
CA LEU A 359 -9.92 -12.18 15.28
C LEU A 359 -9.95 -13.57 14.63
N ASP A 360 -8.81 -14.04 14.12
CA ASP A 360 -8.67 -15.36 13.47
C ASP A 360 -7.88 -16.35 14.34
N ASN A 361 -7.75 -16.09 15.66
CA ASN A 361 -6.98 -16.91 16.59
C ASN A 361 -5.51 -17.13 16.18
N ILE A 362 -4.87 -16.10 15.63
CA ILE A 362 -3.45 -16.13 15.23
C ILE A 362 -2.61 -15.49 16.34
N ASP A 363 -1.72 -16.27 16.99
CA ASP A 363 -0.64 -15.75 17.84
C ASP A 363 0.69 -15.84 17.06
N LEU A 364 1.36 -14.70 16.90
CA LEU A 364 2.66 -14.62 16.20
C LEU A 364 3.73 -15.52 16.84
N LYS A 365 3.62 -15.84 18.13
CA LYS A 365 4.56 -16.72 18.83
C LYS A 365 4.54 -18.15 18.31
N ASP A 366 3.45 -18.57 17.67
CA ASP A 366 3.30 -19.91 17.12
C ASP A 366 4.09 -20.09 15.80
N PHE A 367 4.65 -19.01 15.25
CA PHE A 367 5.29 -19.00 13.94
C PHE A 367 6.77 -18.63 14.04
N HIS A 368 7.65 -19.63 13.98
CA HIS A 368 9.11 -19.46 14.01
C HIS A 368 9.66 -18.68 12.79
N ASN A 369 8.93 -18.72 11.68
CA ASN A 369 9.28 -18.08 10.42
C ASN A 369 8.67 -16.67 10.26
N VAL A 370 8.07 -16.12 11.32
CA VAL A 370 7.55 -14.74 11.36
C VAL A 370 8.32 -13.94 12.42
N GLU A 371 8.68 -12.70 12.10
CA GLU A 371 9.35 -11.78 13.03
C GLU A 371 8.64 -10.42 13.02
N LEU A 372 8.26 -9.96 14.22
CA LEU A 372 7.63 -8.65 14.41
C LEU A 372 8.70 -7.59 14.66
N LEU A 373 8.71 -6.55 13.85
CA LEU A 373 9.60 -5.40 13.94
C LEU A 373 8.86 -4.26 14.67
N ASN A 374 9.03 -4.16 15.99
CA ASN A 374 8.32 -3.22 16.86
C ASN A 374 9.23 -2.60 17.96
N GLU A 375 10.52 -2.44 17.69
CA GLU A 375 11.47 -1.98 18.71
C GLU A 375 11.36 -0.47 19.04
N ILE A 376 10.81 0.32 18.09
CA ILE A 376 10.76 1.79 18.13
C ILE A 376 9.32 2.25 17.84
N ASP A 377 8.86 3.32 18.50
CA ASP A 377 7.58 3.97 18.15
C ASP A 377 7.75 4.91 16.97
N ASN A 378 6.66 5.13 16.22
CA ASN A 378 6.66 5.88 14.96
C ASN A 378 7.56 5.25 13.89
N PHE A 379 7.61 3.91 13.84
CA PHE A 379 8.45 3.15 12.91
C PHE A 379 7.91 3.24 11.47
N ASN A 380 8.10 4.42 10.88
CA ASN A 380 7.72 4.79 9.52
C ASN A 380 8.83 4.41 8.52
N LEU A 381 8.55 4.61 7.23
CA LEU A 381 9.47 4.22 6.14
C LEU A 381 10.86 4.87 6.25
N ASN A 382 10.94 6.13 6.69
CA ASN A 382 12.23 6.81 6.87
C ASN A 382 13.08 6.12 7.95
N ILE A 383 12.46 5.71 9.07
CA ILE A 383 13.17 4.99 10.13
C ILE A 383 13.58 3.60 9.63
N ILE A 384 12.66 2.86 8.97
CA ILE A 384 12.95 1.55 8.39
C ILE A 384 14.16 1.61 7.45
N ASN A 385 14.20 2.61 6.57
CA ASN A 385 15.31 2.81 5.65
C ASN A 385 16.64 3.00 6.38
N GLU A 386 16.69 3.88 7.38
CA GLU A 386 17.91 4.19 8.12
C GLU A 386 18.36 3.04 9.04
N THR A 387 17.44 2.33 9.69
CA THR A 387 17.78 1.31 10.69
C THR A 387 17.98 -0.08 10.10
N ILE A 388 17.33 -0.39 8.98
CA ILE A 388 17.38 -1.72 8.36
C ILE A 388 18.14 -1.64 7.03
N PHE A 389 17.55 -1.05 5.99
CA PHE A 389 18.06 -1.22 4.62
C PHE A 389 19.38 -0.51 4.37
N LYS A 390 19.60 0.68 4.95
CA LYS A 390 20.87 1.40 4.82
C LYS A 390 22.00 0.66 5.51
N LYS A 391 21.79 0.20 6.75
CA LYS A 391 22.77 -0.64 7.46
C LYS A 391 23.07 -1.94 6.73
N MET A 392 22.06 -2.57 6.12
CA MET A 392 22.26 -3.74 5.29
C MET A 392 23.16 -3.43 4.10
N LEU A 393 22.87 -2.35 3.37
CA LEU A 393 23.67 -1.94 2.22
C LEU A 393 25.12 -1.59 2.60
N ASP A 394 25.32 -0.84 3.69
CA ASP A 394 26.67 -0.49 4.17
C ASP A 394 27.51 -1.74 4.45
N ASN A 395 26.89 -2.78 5.02
CA ASN A 395 27.56 -4.07 5.26
C ASN A 395 27.84 -4.86 3.98
N ILE A 396 27.05 -4.69 2.91
CA ILE A 396 27.33 -5.30 1.60
C ILE A 396 28.56 -4.65 0.97
N ASN A 397 28.69 -3.33 1.06
CA ASN A 397 29.81 -2.57 0.49
C ASN A 397 31.14 -2.78 1.25
N CYS A 398 31.10 -3.23 2.51
CA CYS A 398 32.30 -3.50 3.31
C CYS A 398 32.92 -4.89 3.07
N LEU A 399 32.26 -5.76 2.29
CA LEU A 399 32.70 -7.11 1.93
C LEU A 399 33.21 -7.17 0.49
#